data_AF-A0A1M5R5G8-F1
#
_entry.id   AF-A0A1M5R5G8-F1
#
_cell.length_a   1.000
_cell.length_b   1.000
_cell.length_c   1.000
_cell.angle_alpha   90.00
_cell.angle_beta   90.00
_cell.angle_gamma   90.00
#
_symmetry.space_group_name_H-M   'P 1'
#
loop_
_entity.id
_entity.type
_entity.pdbx_description
1 polymer ?
#
loop_
_entity_poly.entity_id
_entity_poly.type
_entity_poly.pdbx_seq_one_letter_code
_entity_poly.pdbx_strand_id
1 'polypeptide(L)'
;MKNHPNYKNIYSDILTKKFPHKRKECEALLNMENLSFLNIIKLNTIIFGTSDIQTENFNQKHRSYHRSDILKILEYQKKNKLNNIQLANHFKLSRNTVAKWKKMFLVN
;
A
#
# COMPACT_ATOMS: atom_id res chain seq x y z
N MET A 1 6.20 13.45 -17.55
CA MET A 1 4.79 13.05 -17.47
C MET A 1 4.59 12.17 -16.23
N LYS A 2 3.69 12.51 -15.30
CA LYS A 2 3.36 11.65 -14.15
C LYS A 2 2.46 10.50 -14.65
N ASN A 3 3.05 9.37 -15.07
CA ASN A 3 2.35 8.14 -15.44
C ASN A 3 1.80 7.40 -14.21
N HIS A 4 1.10 8.09 -13.32
CA HIS A 4 0.51 7.47 -12.13
C HIS A 4 -1.00 7.53 -12.23
N PRO A 5 -1.70 6.39 -12.04
CA PRO A 5 -3.15 6.38 -12.00
C PRO A 5 -3.65 7.40 -10.97
N ASN A 6 -4.66 8.19 -11.35
CA ASN A 6 -5.34 9.06 -10.39
C ASN A 6 -6.27 8.20 -9.52
N TYR A 7 -5.70 7.56 -8.50
CA TYR A 7 -6.42 6.65 -7.61
C TYR A 7 -7.63 7.30 -6.96
N LYS A 8 -7.57 8.61 -6.64
CA LYS A 8 -8.71 9.33 -6.07
C LYS A 8 -9.92 9.33 -7.00
N ASN A 9 -9.69 9.65 -8.28
CA ASN A 9 -10.76 9.63 -9.29
C ASN A 9 -11.25 8.22 -9.56
N ILE A 10 -10.33 7.25 -9.70
CA ILE A 10 -10.69 5.84 -9.95
C ILE A 10 -11.59 5.29 -8.84
N TYR A 11 -11.20 5.46 -7.57
CA TYR A 11 -12.00 4.97 -6.45
C TYR A 11 -13.30 5.76 -6.26
N SER A 12 -13.30 7.08 -6.50
CA SER A 12 -14.52 7.90 -6.48
C SER A 12 -15.54 7.43 -7.53
N ASP A 13 -15.09 7.11 -8.74
CA ASP A 13 -15.95 6.56 -9.81
C ASP A 13 -16.51 5.20 -9.44
N ILE A 14 -15.67 4.31 -8.90
CA ILE A 14 -16.10 2.97 -8.44
C ILE A 14 -17.15 3.08 -7.35
N LEU A 15 -16.93 3.94 -6.35
CA LEU A 15 -17.89 4.19 -5.27
C LEU A 15 -19.20 4.76 -5.82
N THR A 16 -19.13 5.70 -6.76
CA THR A 16 -20.34 6.33 -7.32
C THR A 16 -21.16 5.33 -8.16
N LYS A 17 -20.49 4.48 -8.97
CA LYS A 17 -21.17 3.59 -9.93
C LYS A 17 -21.56 2.24 -9.35
N LYS A 18 -20.79 1.69 -8.40
CA LYS A 18 -20.95 0.30 -7.94
C LYS A 18 -21.18 0.17 -6.44
N PHE A 19 -20.58 1.03 -5.62
CA PHE A 19 -20.61 0.89 -4.16
C PHE A 19 -20.96 2.20 -3.42
N PRO A 20 -22.09 2.85 -3.75
CA PRO A 20 -22.40 4.18 -3.19
C PRO A 20 -22.58 4.15 -1.67
N HIS A 21 -23.06 3.03 -1.12
CA HIS A 21 -23.23 2.82 0.31
C HIS A 21 -21.89 2.84 1.09
N LYS A 22 -20.76 2.50 0.46
CA LYS A 22 -19.42 2.49 1.10
C LYS A 22 -18.70 3.84 1.03
N ARG A 23 -19.31 4.84 0.40
CA ARG A 23 -18.66 6.14 0.15
C ARG A 23 -18.27 6.85 1.44
N LYS A 24 -19.17 6.86 2.44
CA LYS A 24 -18.92 7.47 3.75
C LYS A 24 -17.69 6.86 4.44
N GLU A 25 -17.51 5.54 4.37
CA GLU A 25 -16.36 4.85 4.98
C GLU A 25 -15.02 5.18 4.29
N CYS A 26 -15.06 5.49 2.99
CA CYS A 26 -13.86 5.82 2.20
C CYS A 26 -13.52 7.32 2.20
N GLU A 27 -14.43 8.17 2.65
CA GLU A 27 -14.34 9.64 2.51
C GLU A 27 -13.10 10.22 3.19
N ALA A 28 -12.78 9.73 4.39
CA ALA A 28 -11.58 10.14 5.13
C ALA A 28 -10.28 9.84 4.37
N LEU A 29 -10.23 8.73 3.62
CA LEU A 29 -9.06 8.35 2.82
C LEU A 29 -9.00 9.15 1.51
N LEU A 30 -10.14 9.35 0.84
CA LEU A 30 -10.22 10.11 -0.41
C LEU A 30 -9.91 11.61 -0.23
N ASN A 31 -10.15 12.16 0.96
CA ASN A 31 -9.85 13.55 1.27
C ASN A 31 -8.37 13.81 1.59
N MET A 32 -7.53 12.77 1.71
CA MET A 32 -6.09 12.95 1.90
C MET A 32 -5.46 13.57 0.65
N GLU A 33 -4.56 14.54 0.87
CA GLU A 33 -3.85 15.24 -0.21
C GLU A 33 -3.04 14.28 -1.09
N ASN A 34 -2.42 13.27 -0.47
CA ASN A 34 -1.67 12.23 -1.17
C ASN A 34 -2.14 10.85 -0.69
N LEU A 35 -2.67 10.05 -1.61
CA LEU A 35 -2.96 8.64 -1.36
C LEU A 35 -1.66 7.85 -1.37
N SER A 36 -1.16 7.53 -0.17
CA SER A 36 -0.05 6.58 -0.04
C SER A 36 -0.47 5.18 -0.49
N PHE A 37 0.51 4.33 -0.77
CA PHE A 37 0.27 2.94 -1.11
C PHE A 37 -0.58 2.20 -0.04
N LEU A 38 -0.37 2.50 1.24
CA LEU A 38 -1.16 1.93 2.34
C LEU A 38 -2.64 2.39 2.30
N ASN A 39 -2.87 3.65 1.93
CA ASN A 39 -4.24 4.18 1.78
C ASN A 39 -4.96 3.50 0.62
N ILE A 40 -4.26 3.23 -0.48
CA ILE A 40 -4.78 2.50 -1.64
C ILE A 40 -5.20 1.09 -1.24
N ILE A 41 -4.35 0.36 -0.51
CA ILE A 41 -4.70 -0.98 0.00
C ILE A 41 -5.96 -0.91 0.86
N LYS A 42 -6.01 0.07 1.78
CA LYS A 42 -7.15 0.21 2.70
C LYS A 42 -8.45 0.53 1.96
N LEU A 43 -8.41 1.42 0.96
CA LEU A 43 -9.54 1.71 0.08
C LEU A 43 -10.01 0.44 -0.65
N ASN A 44 -9.08 -0.33 -1.19
CA ASN A 44 -9.37 -1.57 -1.89
C ASN A 44 -10.09 -2.58 -0.96
N THR A 45 -9.59 -2.73 0.26
CA THR A 45 -10.18 -3.63 1.26
C THR A 45 -11.57 -3.17 1.72
N ILE A 46 -11.80 -1.87 1.92
CA ILE A 46 -13.13 -1.36 2.28
C ILE A 46 -14.13 -1.63 1.13
N ILE A 47 -13.74 -1.30 -0.10
CA ILE A 47 -14.63 -1.36 -1.27
C ILE A 47 -14.94 -2.81 -1.67
N PHE A 48 -13.93 -3.68 -1.74
CA PHE A 48 -14.09 -5.04 -2.28
C PHE A 48 -14.02 -6.15 -1.22
N GLY A 49 -13.71 -5.82 0.04
CA GLY A 49 -13.48 -6.79 1.11
C GLY A 49 -12.05 -7.32 1.14
N THR A 50 -11.80 -8.29 2.04
CA THR A 50 -10.55 -9.05 2.06
C THR A 50 -10.52 -10.02 0.89
N SER A 51 -9.54 -9.86 0.01
CA SER A 51 -9.24 -10.82 -1.05
C SER A 51 -8.90 -12.19 -0.47
N ASP A 52 -9.28 -13.27 -1.17
CA ASP A 52 -8.81 -14.61 -0.85
C ASP A 52 -7.28 -14.71 -0.96
N ILE A 53 -6.69 -15.77 -0.41
CA ILE A 53 -5.23 -15.97 -0.34
C ILE A 53 -4.57 -15.92 -1.73
N GLN A 54 -5.23 -16.43 -2.77
CA GLN A 54 -4.67 -16.43 -4.13
C GLN A 54 -4.66 -15.01 -4.70
N THR A 55 -5.75 -14.26 -4.51
CA THR A 55 -5.84 -12.85 -4.91
C THR A 55 -4.86 -11.97 -4.11
N GLU A 56 -4.66 -12.23 -2.81
CA GLU A 56 -3.62 -11.54 -2.02
C GLU A 56 -2.22 -11.81 -2.56
N ASN A 57 -1.88 -13.07 -2.82
CA ASN A 57 -0.57 -13.47 -3.35
C ASN A 57 -0.31 -12.87 -4.74
N PHE A 58 -1.34 -12.83 -5.59
CA PHE A 58 -1.25 -12.18 -6.90
C PHE A 58 -1.01 -10.68 -6.75
N ASN A 59 -1.86 -10.00 -5.97
CA ASN A 59 -1.74 -8.55 -5.74
C ASN A 59 -0.40 -8.17 -5.11
N GLN A 60 0.15 -8.99 -4.21
CA GLN A 60 1.44 -8.76 -3.56
C GLN A 60 2.60 -8.68 -4.57
N LYS A 61 2.57 -9.49 -5.64
CA LYS A 61 3.59 -9.50 -6.70
C LYS A 61 3.54 -8.25 -7.59
N HIS A 62 2.37 -7.61 -7.70
CA HIS A 62 2.15 -6.43 -8.53
C HIS A 62 2.23 -5.09 -7.78
N ARG A 63 2.58 -5.10 -6.49
CA ARG A 63 2.70 -3.87 -5.68
C ARG A 63 3.87 -3.02 -6.18
N SER A 64 3.55 -1.85 -6.72
CA SER A 64 4.54 -0.81 -7.02
C SER A 64 4.70 0.11 -5.82
N TYR A 65 5.82 -0.02 -5.10
CA TYR A 65 6.15 0.84 -3.97
C TYR A 65 6.90 2.08 -4.44
N HIS A 66 6.47 3.28 -4.04
CA HIS A 66 7.24 4.49 -4.27
C HIS A 66 8.43 4.58 -3.31
N ARG A 67 9.46 5.36 -3.68
CA ARG A 67 10.63 5.60 -2.82
C ARG A 67 10.24 6.08 -1.42
N SER A 68 9.25 6.97 -1.33
CA SER A 68 8.73 7.49 -0.05
C SER A 68 8.06 6.40 0.79
N ASP A 69 7.31 5.49 0.17
CA ASP A 69 6.70 4.35 0.87
C ASP A 69 7.77 3.39 1.40
N ILE A 70 8.79 3.10 0.59
CA ILE A 70 9.92 2.24 0.99
C ILE A 70 10.66 2.85 2.19
N LEU A 71 10.97 4.15 2.13
CA LEU A 71 11.65 4.85 3.22
C LEU A 71 10.83 4.83 4.52
N LYS A 72 9.51 5.07 4.44
CA LYS A 72 8.61 4.97 5.61
C LYS A 72 8.61 3.57 6.23
N ILE A 73 8.61 2.52 5.40
CA ILE A 73 8.69 1.12 5.87
C ILE A 73 10.04 0.85 6.56
N LEU A 74 11.14 1.32 6.01
CA LEU A 74 12.47 1.16 6.61
C LEU A 74 12.65 1.99 7.89
N GLU A 75 12.06 3.18 7.97
CA GLU A 75 12.01 3.95 9.22
C GLU A 75 11.20 3.22 10.30
N TYR A 76 10.06 2.63 9.95
CA TYR A 76 9.26 1.83 10.86
C TYR A 76 10.08 0.67 11.43
N GLN A 77 10.92 0.03 10.61
CA GLN A 77 11.86 -1.01 11.07
C GLN A 77 12.79 -0.51 12.18
N LYS A 78 13.40 0.66 11.98
CA LYS A 78 14.33 1.26 12.94
C LYS A 78 13.61 1.65 14.24
N LYS A 79 12.47 2.34 14.13
CA LYS A 79 11.68 2.80 15.29
C LYS A 79 11.22 1.65 16.18
N ASN A 80 10.83 0.53 15.58
CA ASN A 80 10.32 -0.64 16.30
C ASN A 80 11.38 -1.73 16.54
N LYS A 81 12.65 -1.47 16.21
CA LYS A 81 13.78 -2.42 16.37
C LYS A 81 13.52 -3.80 15.74
N LEU A 82 12.87 -3.84 14.57
CA LEU A 82 12.47 -5.08 13.92
C LEU A 82 13.60 -5.66 13.06
N ASN A 83 13.73 -6.99 13.04
CA ASN A 83 14.57 -7.65 12.05
C ASN A 83 13.88 -7.73 10.67
N ASN A 84 14.62 -8.14 9.64
CA ASN A 84 14.08 -8.17 8.26
C ASN A 84 12.91 -9.15 8.10
N ILE A 85 12.88 -10.25 8.85
CA ILE A 85 11.78 -11.24 8.80
C ILE A 85 10.53 -10.66 9.45
N GLN A 86 10.66 -10.04 10.63
CA GLN A 86 9.55 -9.42 11.35
C GLN A 86 8.94 -8.27 10.55
N LEU A 87 9.76 -7.39 9.97
CA LEU A 87 9.28 -6.31 9.11
C LEU A 87 8.57 -6.86 7.87
N ALA A 88 9.15 -7.90 7.25
CA ALA A 88 8.58 -8.53 6.07
C ALA A 88 7.21 -9.15 6.38
N ASN A 89 7.07 -9.85 7.50
CA ASN A 89 5.79 -10.40 7.93
C ASN A 89 4.76 -9.29 8.19
N HIS A 90 5.15 -8.20 8.85
CA HIS A 90 4.24 -7.08 9.16
C HIS A 90 3.68 -6.41 7.90
N PHE A 91 4.54 -6.16 6.90
CA PHE A 91 4.13 -5.48 5.66
C PHE A 91 3.73 -6.42 4.53
N LYS A 92 3.65 -7.73 4.79
CA LYS A 92 3.47 -8.78 3.78
C LYS A 92 4.46 -8.58 2.62
N LEU A 93 5.75 -8.69 2.91
CA LEU A 93 6.87 -8.60 1.95
C LEU A 93 7.71 -9.88 2.04
N SER A 94 8.61 -10.08 1.08
CA SER A 94 9.68 -11.07 1.26
C SER A 94 10.84 -10.46 2.05
N ARG A 95 11.53 -11.26 2.86
CA ARG A 95 12.76 -10.81 3.56
C ARG A 95 13.83 -10.29 2.57
N ASN A 96 13.84 -10.83 1.35
CA ASN A 96 14.76 -10.46 0.29
C ASN A 96 14.41 -9.07 -0.27
N THR A 97 13.12 -8.73 -0.37
CA THR A 97 12.66 -7.38 -0.74
C THR A 97 13.17 -6.36 0.26
N VAL A 98 13.02 -6.63 1.56
CA VAL A 98 13.54 -5.76 2.63
C VAL A 98 15.05 -5.61 2.53
N ALA A 99 15.79 -6.72 2.35
CA ALA A 99 17.24 -6.67 2.19
C ALA A 99 17.67 -5.84 0.96
N LYS A 100 16.99 -6.00 -0.18
CA LYS A 100 17.23 -5.23 -1.41
C LYS A 100 16.98 -3.74 -1.19
N TRP A 101 15.87 -3.37 -0.56
CA TRP A 101 15.57 -1.97 -0.26
C TRP A 101 16.59 -1.33 0.68
N LYS A 102 17.04 -2.04 1.72
CA LYS A 102 18.10 -1.53 2.61
C LYS A 102 19.37 -1.24 1.83
N LYS A 103 19.80 -2.14 0.93
CA LYS A 103 20.96 -1.90 0.05
C LYS A 103 20.76 -0.70 -0.87
N MET A 104 19.56 -0.53 -1.44
CA MET A 104 19.27 0.55 -2.39
C MET A 104 19.15 1.93 -1.74
N PHE A 105 18.74 2.03 -0.48
CA PHE A 105 18.34 3.29 0.14
C PHE A 105 19.08 3.64 1.44
N LEU A 106 19.78 2.70 2.08
CA LEU A 106 20.46 2.92 3.36
C LEU A 106 21.96 2.61 3.32
N VAL A 107 22.46 1.97 2.27
CA VAL A 107 23.88 1.69 2.08
C VAL A 107 24.35 2.60 0.95
N ASN A 108 25.15 3.61 1.30
CA ASN A 108 26.11 4.23 0.40
C ASN A 108 27.44 3.48 0.54
#